data_AF-A0A2H0YVV1-F1
#
_entry.id   AF-A0A2H0YVV1-F1
#
_cell.length_a   1.000
_cell.length_b   1.000
_cell.length_c   1.000
_cell.angle_alpha   90.00
_cell.angle_beta   90.00
_cell.angle_gamma   90.00
#
_symmetry.space_group_name_H-M   'P 1'
#
loop_
_entity.id
_entity.type
_entity.pdbx_description
1 polymer ?
#
loop_
_entity_poly.entity_id
_entity_poly.type
_entity_poly.pdbx_seq_one_letter_code
_entity_poly.pdbx_strand_id
1 'polypeptide(L)'
;MEQNSTKINKISLSQSYQREIFGLGEVYEIMSVERLRKKLLKKHSYGTLYLASNQQHNNRGVVLEELAKQLAGQNYSILAKGFVDSPPWRSAPLEKEIKKSYNKLIIAAAKIIFYLLIKIEFLWQGRKKSHMVFGLVKKQ
;
A
#
# COMPACT_ATOMS: atom_id res chain seq x y z
N MET A 1 -11.22 -6.86 -25.91
CA MET A 1 -11.26 -6.37 -24.52
C MET A 1 -9.92 -6.70 -23.88
N GLU A 2 -9.00 -5.75 -23.84
CA GLU A 2 -7.69 -5.95 -23.20
C GLU A 2 -7.90 -6.20 -21.71
N GLN A 3 -7.45 -7.37 -21.24
CA GLN A 3 -7.26 -7.63 -19.83
C GLN A 3 -6.19 -6.66 -19.32
N ASN A 4 -6.62 -5.53 -18.76
CA ASN A 4 -5.76 -4.66 -17.96
C ASN A 4 -5.19 -5.54 -16.83
N SER A 5 -3.98 -6.07 -17.00
CA SER A 5 -3.36 -6.91 -15.99
C SER A 5 -3.18 -6.08 -14.73
N THR A 6 -4.06 -6.27 -13.74
CA THR A 6 -3.96 -5.51 -12.51
C THR A 6 -2.64 -5.87 -11.84
N LYS A 7 -1.72 -4.90 -11.77
CA LYS A 7 -0.40 -5.12 -11.21
C LYS A 7 -0.52 -5.32 -9.70
N ILE A 8 -0.48 -6.57 -9.25
CA ILE A 8 -0.46 -6.95 -7.84
C ILE A 8 0.99 -7.11 -7.41
N ASN A 9 1.45 -6.27 -6.48
CA ASN A 9 2.77 -6.39 -5.89
C ASN A 9 2.76 -7.44 -4.76
N LYS A 10 3.78 -8.28 -4.72
CA LYS A 10 3.91 -9.38 -3.75
C LYS A 10 5.19 -9.20 -2.97
N ILE A 11 5.10 -9.17 -1.65
CA ILE A 11 6.23 -8.92 -0.76
C ILE A 11 6.17 -9.96 0.36
N SER A 12 7.28 -10.61 0.65
CA SER A 12 7.37 -11.43 1.88
C SER A 12 7.23 -10.52 3.09
N LEU A 13 6.49 -10.94 4.13
CA LEU A 13 6.33 -10.15 5.35
C LEU A 13 7.68 -9.85 6.05
N SER A 14 8.69 -10.70 5.81
CA SER A 14 10.07 -10.52 6.28
C SER A 14 10.87 -9.46 5.50
N GLN A 15 10.46 -9.13 4.28
CA GLN A 15 11.15 -8.18 3.41
C GLN A 15 10.58 -6.77 3.58
N SER A 16 11.46 -5.76 3.59
CA SER A 16 11.02 -4.37 3.58
C SER A 16 10.41 -3.99 2.23
N TYR A 17 9.33 -3.22 2.27
CA TYR A 17 8.74 -2.63 1.08
C TYR A 17 9.64 -1.52 0.53
N GLN A 18 9.90 -1.59 -0.78
CA GLN A 18 10.72 -0.61 -1.50
C GLN A 18 10.00 -0.18 -2.78
N ARG A 19 10.14 1.10 -3.10
CA ARG A 19 9.61 1.71 -4.31
C ARG A 19 10.50 2.88 -4.72
N GLU A 20 10.61 3.12 -6.02
CA GLU A 20 11.27 4.32 -6.53
C GLU A 20 10.52 5.58 -6.10
N ILE A 21 11.26 6.58 -5.62
CA ILE A 21 10.71 7.83 -5.12
C ILE A 21 10.77 8.87 -6.24
N PHE A 22 9.60 9.24 -6.76
CA PHE A 22 9.45 10.35 -7.72
C PHE A 22 8.90 11.60 -7.04
N GLY A 23 8.22 11.43 -5.91
CA GLY A 23 7.53 12.45 -5.15
C GLY A 23 7.51 12.14 -3.65
N LEU A 24 6.95 13.07 -2.88
CA LEU A 24 6.65 12.82 -1.46
C LEU A 24 5.53 11.78 -1.26
N GLY A 25 4.69 11.56 -2.29
CA GLY A 25 3.65 10.53 -2.28
C GLY A 25 4.22 9.13 -2.05
N GLU A 26 5.28 8.77 -2.77
CA GLU A 26 5.94 7.47 -2.60
C GLU A 26 6.61 7.34 -1.24
N VAL A 27 7.12 8.45 -0.66
CA VAL A 27 7.65 8.43 0.71
C VAL A 27 6.54 8.09 1.71
N TYR A 28 5.36 8.68 1.56
CA TYR A 28 4.20 8.34 2.40
C TYR A 28 3.76 6.89 2.19
N GLU A 29 3.64 6.43 0.95
CA GLU A 29 3.27 5.06 0.60
C GLU A 29 4.20 4.05 1.27
N ILE A 30 5.53 4.25 1.12
CA ILE A 30 6.54 3.38 1.74
C ILE A 30 6.36 3.32 3.26
N MET A 31 6.16 4.46 3.90
CA MET A 31 5.98 4.52 5.35
C MET A 31 4.67 3.87 5.81
N SER A 32 3.57 4.07 5.09
CA SER A 32 2.26 3.51 5.42
C SER A 32 2.27 1.98 5.30
N VAL A 33 2.85 1.45 4.22
CA VAL A 33 3.03 0.01 3.98
C VAL A 33 4.00 -0.59 4.99
N GLU A 34 5.15 0.03 5.29
CA GLU A 34 6.09 -0.50 6.29
C GLU A 34 5.48 -0.54 7.69
N ARG A 35 4.66 0.45 8.07
CA ARG A 35 3.91 0.39 9.34
C ARG A 35 2.97 -0.81 9.34
N LEU A 36 2.18 -1.00 8.28
CA LEU A 36 1.28 -2.14 8.16
C LEU A 36 2.05 -3.46 8.26
N ARG A 37 3.15 -3.60 7.51
CA ARG A 37 4.02 -4.78 7.52
C ARG A 37 4.52 -5.09 8.93
N LYS A 38 5.07 -4.10 9.65
CA LYS A 38 5.52 -4.27 11.04
C LYS A 38 4.38 -4.67 11.97
N LYS A 39 3.19 -4.08 11.81
CA LYS A 39 1.99 -4.45 12.59
C LYS A 39 1.56 -5.89 12.33
N LEU A 40 1.58 -6.33 11.07
CA LEU A 40 1.26 -7.69 10.67
C LEU A 40 2.31 -8.68 11.15
N LEU A 41 3.60 -8.35 11.04
CA LEU A 41 4.72 -9.18 11.50
C LEU A 41 4.68 -9.45 13.01
N LYS A 42 4.17 -8.49 13.79
CA LYS A 42 3.92 -8.69 15.23
C LYS A 42 2.82 -9.73 15.53
N LYS A 43 1.88 -9.91 14.62
CA LYS A 43 0.73 -10.84 14.78
C LYS A 43 0.93 -12.18 14.08
N HIS A 44 1.71 -12.17 12.99
CA HIS A 44 1.95 -13.31 12.13
C HIS A 44 3.46 -13.39 11.89
N SER A 45 4.11 -14.48 12.29
CA SER A 45 5.56 -14.65 12.15
C SER A 45 6.02 -14.73 10.70
N TYR A 46 5.14 -15.11 9.78
CA TYR A 46 5.41 -15.21 8.34
C TYR A 46 4.13 -15.06 7.51
N GLY A 47 4.31 -14.80 6.22
CA GLY A 47 3.24 -14.68 5.24
C GLY A 47 3.67 -13.87 4.02
N THR A 48 2.85 -13.88 2.98
CA THR A 48 3.05 -13.06 1.77
C THR A 48 2.02 -11.95 1.75
N LEU A 49 2.50 -10.71 1.70
CA LEU A 49 1.67 -9.51 1.58
C LEU A 49 1.44 -9.18 0.11
N TYR A 50 0.19 -9.24 -0.31
CA TYR A 50 -0.27 -8.83 -1.63
C TYR A 50 -0.83 -7.41 -1.54
N LEU A 51 -0.39 -6.56 -2.46
CA LEU A 51 -0.73 -5.14 -2.53
C LEU A 51 -1.24 -4.81 -3.93
N ALA A 52 -2.41 -4.18 -4.03
CA ALA A 52 -2.99 -3.78 -5.31
C ALA A 52 -3.56 -2.36 -5.23
N SER A 53 -3.60 -1.67 -6.38
CA SER A 53 -4.30 -0.39 -6.50
C SER A 53 -5.78 -0.56 -6.17
N ASN A 54 -6.35 0.36 -5.40
CA ASN A 54 -7.73 0.34 -4.99
C ASN A 54 -8.64 0.96 -6.05
N GLN A 55 -9.47 0.12 -6.69
CA GLN A 55 -10.43 0.58 -7.68
C GLN A 55 -11.42 1.61 -7.14
N GLN A 56 -11.77 1.55 -5.85
CA GLN A 56 -12.73 2.48 -5.26
C GLN A 56 -12.17 3.91 -5.07
N HIS A 57 -10.86 4.11 -5.27
CA HIS A 57 -10.21 5.41 -5.16
C HIS A 57 -10.10 6.14 -6.50
N ASN A 58 -9.68 5.44 -7.57
CA ASN A 58 -9.39 6.05 -8.86
C ASN A 58 -10.04 5.32 -10.06
N ASN A 59 -11.07 4.50 -9.80
CA ASN A 59 -11.77 3.67 -10.77
C ASN A 59 -10.87 2.67 -11.53
N ARG A 60 -9.65 2.40 -11.03
CA ARG A 60 -8.68 1.46 -11.61
C ARG A 60 -8.09 0.55 -10.53
N GLY A 61 -7.89 -0.74 -10.83
CA GLY A 61 -7.28 -1.68 -9.90
C GLY A 61 -8.26 -2.78 -9.47
N VAL A 62 -8.23 -3.17 -8.20
CA VAL A 62 -9.06 -4.25 -7.64
C VAL A 62 -9.84 -3.74 -6.43
N VAL A 63 -11.06 -4.24 -6.22
CA VAL A 63 -11.79 -4.06 -4.96
C VAL A 63 -11.28 -5.06 -3.92
N LEU A 64 -11.24 -4.68 -2.64
CA LEU A 64 -10.74 -5.54 -1.55
C LEU A 64 -11.32 -6.97 -1.57
N GLU A 65 -12.63 -7.10 -1.84
CA GLU A 65 -13.30 -8.40 -1.88
C GLU A 65 -12.93 -9.25 -3.09
N GLU A 66 -12.64 -8.63 -4.24
CA GLU A 66 -12.15 -9.34 -5.41
C GLU A 66 -10.74 -9.85 -5.19
N LEU A 67 -9.87 -9.04 -4.57
CA LEU A 67 -8.52 -9.48 -4.18
C LEU A 67 -8.60 -10.67 -3.22
N ALA A 68 -9.48 -10.60 -2.21
CA ALA A 68 -9.68 -11.70 -1.27
C ALA A 68 -10.16 -12.99 -1.98
N LYS A 69 -11.13 -12.89 -2.89
CA LYS A 69 -11.61 -14.04 -3.68
C LYS A 69 -10.50 -14.65 -4.54
N GLN A 70 -9.71 -13.82 -5.23
CA GLN A 70 -8.59 -14.28 -6.05
C GLN A 70 -7.54 -15.03 -5.21
N LEU A 71 -7.23 -14.54 -4.02
CA LEU A 71 -6.27 -15.19 -3.12
C LEU A 71 -6.82 -16.50 -2.56
N ALA A 72 -8.07 -16.52 -2.12
CA ALA A 72 -8.71 -17.74 -1.62
C ALA A 72 -8.75 -18.85 -2.68
N GLY A 73 -9.02 -18.49 -3.95
CA GLY A 73 -9.02 -19.43 -5.08
C GLY A 73 -7.65 -20.02 -5.43
N GLN A 74 -6.56 -19.50 -4.87
CA GLN A 74 -5.19 -20.00 -5.07
C GLN A 74 -4.69 -20.89 -3.90
N ASN A 75 -5.60 -21.48 -3.12
CA ASN A 75 -5.31 -22.30 -1.93
C ASN A 75 -4.49 -21.56 -0.86
N TYR A 76 -4.72 -20.26 -0.73
CA TYR A 76 -4.15 -19.46 0.34
C TYR A 76 -5.13 -19.30 1.50
N SER A 77 -4.62 -19.42 2.73
CA SER A 77 -5.33 -18.96 3.93
C SER A 77 -5.12 -17.46 4.10
N ILE A 78 -6.22 -16.69 4.10
CA ILE A 78 -6.18 -15.24 4.31
C ILE A 78 -6.07 -14.96 5.82
N LEU A 79 -4.94 -14.36 6.21
CA LEU A 79 -4.65 -14.02 7.61
C LEU A 79 -5.17 -12.63 7.97
N ALA A 80 -5.08 -11.68 7.03
CA ALA A 80 -5.57 -10.31 7.20
C ALA A 80 -5.87 -9.68 5.83
N LYS A 81 -6.83 -8.76 5.77
CA LYS A 81 -7.11 -7.95 4.58
C LYS A 81 -7.55 -6.55 4.99
N GLY A 82 -7.35 -5.57 4.13
CA GLY A 82 -7.81 -4.21 4.40
C GLY A 82 -7.29 -3.17 3.42
N PHE A 83 -7.29 -1.92 3.87
CA PHE A 83 -6.84 -0.77 3.09
C PHE A 83 -5.53 -0.22 3.65
N VAL A 84 -4.71 0.38 2.80
CA VAL A 84 -3.43 1.01 3.16
C VAL A 84 -3.16 2.19 2.22
N ASP A 85 -2.17 3.01 2.56
CA ASP A 85 -1.80 4.22 1.80
C ASP A 85 -2.99 5.20 1.69
N SER A 86 -3.37 5.82 2.82
CA SER A 86 -4.46 6.81 2.88
C SER A 86 -3.93 8.19 3.23
N PRO A 87 -3.20 8.87 2.32
CA PRO A 87 -2.74 10.22 2.63
C PRO A 87 -3.92 11.17 2.83
N PRO A 88 -3.81 12.16 3.73
CA PRO A 88 -4.85 13.14 3.97
C PRO A 88 -4.98 14.19 2.84
N TRP A 89 -4.04 14.21 1.89
CA TRP A 89 -4.07 15.08 0.71
C TRP A 89 -4.48 14.31 -0.54
N ARG A 90 -4.92 15.03 -1.58
CA ARG A 90 -5.20 14.45 -2.89
C ARG A 90 -3.89 14.16 -3.62
N SER A 91 -3.80 12.98 -4.24
CA SER A 91 -2.68 12.65 -5.13
C SER A 91 -2.66 13.57 -6.34
N ALA A 92 -1.48 14.12 -6.64
CA ALA A 92 -1.24 14.73 -7.93
C ALA A 92 -1.16 13.61 -9.00
N PRO A 93 -1.59 13.87 -10.25
CA PRO A 93 -1.32 12.95 -11.35
C PRO A 93 0.20 12.71 -11.43
N LEU A 94 0.60 11.44 -11.58
CA LEU A 94 2.00 11.13 -11.85
C LEU A 94 2.36 11.71 -13.23
N GLU A 95 3.09 12.81 -13.26
CA GLU A 95 4.00 13.12 -14.36
C GLU A 95 5.12 12.08 -14.28
N LYS A 96 4.90 10.92 -14.92
CA LYS A 96 5.72 9.71 -14.76
C LYS A 96 7.18 9.85 -15.24
N GLU A 97 7.59 11.02 -15.70
CA GLU A 97 8.83 11.20 -16.45
C GLU A 97 9.86 12.06 -15.73
N ILE A 98 9.49 12.82 -14.70
CA ILE A 98 10.42 13.73 -14.01
C ILE A 98 10.60 13.30 -12.55
N LYS A 99 11.75 12.68 -12.25
CA LYS A 99 12.19 12.45 -10.86
C LYS A 99 12.39 13.81 -10.20
N LYS A 100 11.52 14.19 -9.26
CA LYS A 100 11.72 15.39 -8.46
C LYS A 100 12.93 15.16 -7.54
N SER A 101 13.96 15.97 -7.71
CA SER A 101 15.12 15.96 -6.81
C SER A 101 14.77 16.70 -5.53
N TYR A 102 14.51 15.95 -4.46
CA TYR A 102 14.37 16.51 -3.12
C TYR A 102 15.70 16.43 -2.38
N ASN A 103 16.04 17.52 -1.69
CA ASN A 103 17.14 17.49 -0.74
C ASN A 103 16.85 16.48 0.39
N LYS A 104 17.88 15.76 0.86
CA LYS A 104 17.80 14.78 1.97
C LYS A 104 17.12 15.36 3.21
N LEU A 105 17.31 16.65 3.51
CA LEU A 105 16.64 17.33 4.63
C LEU A 105 15.12 17.38 4.47
N ILE A 106 14.62 17.64 3.25
CA ILE A 106 13.19 17.66 2.95
C ILE A 106 12.60 16.27 3.15
N ILE A 107 13.31 15.23 2.69
CA ILE A 107 12.88 13.83 2.90
C ILE A 107 12.86 13.49 4.39
N ALA A 108 13.86 13.90 5.16
CA ALA A 108 13.91 13.68 6.60
C ALA A 108 12.74 14.37 7.33
N ALA A 109 12.48 15.64 7.02
CA ALA A 109 11.34 16.38 7.56
C ALA A 109 10.00 15.72 7.19
N ALA A 110 9.83 15.34 5.92
CA ALA A 110 8.63 14.65 5.45
C ALA A 110 8.39 13.34 6.21
N LYS A 111 9.45 12.56 6.47
CA LYS A 111 9.33 11.31 7.27
C LYS A 111 8.78 11.58 8.67
N ILE A 112 9.22 12.64 9.34
CA ILE A 112 8.73 13.00 10.68
C ILE A 112 7.24 13.35 10.62
N ILE A 113 6.85 14.22 9.67
CA ILE A 113 5.46 14.63 9.49
C ILE A 113 4.58 13.43 9.16
N PHE A 114 5.00 12.60 8.20
CA PHE A 114 4.25 11.43 7.76
C PHE A 114 4.13 10.38 8.86
N TYR A 115 5.14 10.21 9.70
CA TYR A 115 5.04 9.32 10.86
C TYR A 115 3.89 9.73 11.79
N LEU A 116 3.74 11.03 12.06
CA LEU A 116 2.64 11.55 12.87
C LEU A 116 1.31 11.35 12.16
N LEU A 117 1.21 11.71 10.87
CA LEU A 117 -0.02 11.55 10.09
C LEU A 117 -0.47 10.08 10.02
N ILE A 118 0.46 9.16 9.80
CA ILE A 118 0.14 7.73 9.70
C ILE A 118 -0.37 7.18 11.05
N LYS A 119 0.08 7.72 12.20
CA LYS A 119 -0.45 7.29 13.51
C LYS A 119 -1.92 7.62 13.68
N ILE A 120 -2.35 8.78 13.19
CA ILE A 120 -3.73 9.25 13.27
C ILE A 120 -4.55 8.95 12.00
N GLU A 121 -3.98 8.18 11.06
CA GLU A 121 -4.60 7.82 9.78
C GLU A 121 -6.00 7.21 9.94
N PHE A 122 -6.27 6.54 11.06
CA PHE A 122 -7.58 5.96 11.35
C PHE A 122 -8.74 6.98 11.33
N LEU A 123 -8.46 8.27 11.51
CA LEU A 123 -9.46 9.34 11.45
C LEU A 123 -9.96 9.64 10.03
N TRP A 124 -9.19 9.29 9.00
CA TRP A 124 -9.54 9.55 7.61
C TRP A 124 -9.36 8.34 6.69
N GLN A 125 -8.90 7.21 7.21
CA GLN A 125 -8.81 5.96 6.47
C GLN A 125 -10.21 5.56 5.97
N GLY A 126 -10.29 5.15 4.71
CA GLY A 126 -11.57 4.73 4.16
C GLY A 126 -11.47 4.22 2.73
N ARG A 127 -12.53 3.55 2.28
CA ARG A 127 -12.59 2.86 0.98
C ARG A 127 -12.29 3.77 -0.21
N LYS A 128 -12.72 5.04 -0.18
CA LYS A 128 -12.51 6.01 -1.26
C LYS A 128 -11.22 6.82 -1.14
N LYS A 129 -10.58 6.81 0.04
CA LYS A 129 -9.38 7.60 0.34
C LYS A 129 -8.09 6.80 0.25
N SER A 130 -8.16 5.49 0.49
CA SER A 130 -7.00 4.61 0.44
C SER A 130 -6.63 4.31 -1.00
N HIS A 131 -5.38 4.50 -1.38
CA HIS A 131 -4.92 4.20 -2.73
C HIS A 131 -4.71 2.71 -2.97
N MET A 132 -4.53 1.93 -1.90
CA MET A 132 -4.18 0.52 -1.98
C MET A 132 -5.07 -0.36 -1.11
N VAL A 133 -5.31 -1.57 -1.60
CA VAL A 133 -5.87 -2.69 -0.85
C VAL A 133 -4.78 -3.73 -0.60
N PHE A 134 -4.88 -4.45 0.51
CA PHE A 134 -3.93 -5.50 0.86
C PHE A 134 -4.61 -6.79 1.28
N GLY A 135 -3.91 -7.90 1.04
CA GLY A 135 -4.20 -9.21 1.59
C GLY A 135 -2.92 -9.88 2.09
N LEU A 136 -2.88 -10.25 3.36
CA LEU A 136 -1.84 -11.11 3.91
C LEU A 136 -2.31 -12.55 3.84
N VAL A 137 -1.48 -13.41 3.27
CA VAL A 137 -1.79 -14.82 3.13
C VAL A 137 -0.67 -15.73 3.63
N LYS A 138 -1.04 -16.96 3.93
CA LYS A 138 -0.13 -18.09 4.12
C LYS A 138 -0.54 -19.21 3.15
N LYS A 139 0.45 -19.87 2.54
CA LYS A 139 0.22 -21.09 1.75
C LYS A 139 -0.28 -22.20 2.70
N GLN A 140 -1.42 -22.79 2.37
CA GLN A 140 -1.94 -23.95 3.10
C GLN A 140 -0.99 -25.13 2.98
#